data_AF-A0A4Z2GCX1-F1
#
_entry.id   AF-A0A4Z2GCX1-F1
#
_cell.length_a   1.000
_cell.length_b   1.000
_cell.length_c   1.000
_cell.angle_alpha   90.00
_cell.angle_beta   90.00
_cell.angle_gamma   90.00
#
_symmetry.space_group_name_H-M   'P 1'
#
loop_
_entity.id
_entity.type
_entity.pdbx_description
1 polymer ?
#
loop_
_entity_poly.entity_id
_entity_poly.type
_entity_poly.pdbx_seq_one_letter_code
_entity_poly.pdbx_strand_id
1 'polypeptide(L)'
;MALRHYTLDFKLSAAVDSASTVPDLLSIFQEHEMTETVHETNGHGYLGTFVGKNGWLAVLRVHTHGLVTVDLQCYEDDDTAQVDNVEVDRYWPTTDDRLVEYDMDQLVYEEDSAFQNIKILHSQQYGNALILDDDLSECLGIDHNVNLRHAGQFGSIN
;
A
#
# COMPACT_ATOMS: atom_id res chain seq x y z
N MET A 1 0.65 11.74 -5.83
CA MET A 1 0.03 12.22 -4.57
C MET A 1 -0.21 10.97 -3.76
N ALA A 2 0.63 10.68 -2.76
CA ALA A 2 0.65 9.37 -2.14
C ALA A 2 0.09 9.40 -0.71
N LEU A 3 -0.78 8.44 -0.39
CA LEU A 3 -1.19 8.15 0.98
C LEU A 3 -0.40 6.94 1.46
N ARG A 4 0.35 7.11 2.55
CA ARG A 4 1.04 5.98 3.18
C ARG A 4 0.15 5.37 4.27
N HIS A 5 0.09 4.05 4.29
CA HIS A 5 -0.68 3.29 5.25
C HIS A 5 0.24 2.34 6.03
N TYR A 6 0.33 2.51 7.35
CA TYR A 6 1.08 1.65 8.25
C TYR A 6 0.11 0.86 9.11
N THR A 7 0.37 -0.43 9.28
CA THR A 7 -0.44 -1.30 10.14
C THR A 7 0.42 -1.91 11.24
N LEU A 8 -0.17 -2.10 12.43
CA LEU A 8 0.48 -2.74 13.56
C LEU A 8 -0.53 -3.59 14.34
N ASP A 9 -0.22 -4.88 14.47
CA ASP A 9 -1.10 -5.85 15.11
C ASP A 9 -0.46 -6.46 16.36
N PHE A 10 -1.20 -6.46 17.47
CA PHE A 10 -0.83 -7.13 18.71
C PHE A 10 -1.76 -8.29 19.00
N LYS A 11 -1.20 -9.47 19.27
CA LYS A 11 -1.93 -10.61 19.79
C LYS A 11 -1.61 -10.83 21.25
N LEU A 12 -2.55 -10.49 22.12
CA LEU A 12 -2.46 -10.66 23.56
C LEU A 12 -2.79 -12.09 23.97
N SER A 13 -2.15 -12.55 25.04
CA SER A 13 -2.32 -13.90 25.58
C SER A 13 -3.66 -14.12 26.31
N ALA A 14 -4.40 -13.05 26.58
CA ALA A 14 -5.67 -13.08 27.29
C ALA A 14 -6.66 -12.09 26.67
N ALA A 15 -7.94 -12.23 27.05
CA ALA A 15 -8.97 -11.26 26.70
C ALA A 15 -8.61 -9.87 27.23
N VAL A 16 -8.97 -8.84 26.48
CA VAL A 16 -8.72 -7.45 26.86
C VAL A 16 -9.84 -6.99 27.78
N ASP A 17 -9.45 -6.48 28.94
CA ASP A 17 -10.33 -5.60 29.70
C ASP A 17 -10.30 -4.22 29.04
N SER A 18 -11.26 -4.01 28.14
CA SER A 18 -11.36 -2.78 27.36
C SER A 18 -11.48 -1.54 28.23
N ALA A 19 -12.06 -1.64 29.44
CA ALA A 19 -12.25 -0.51 30.34
C ALA A 19 -10.92 0.04 30.89
N SER A 20 -9.90 -0.81 31.05
CA SER A 20 -8.58 -0.41 31.55
C SER A 20 -7.55 -0.20 30.44
N THR A 21 -7.59 -1.01 29.38
CA THR A 21 -6.56 -0.99 28.32
C THR A 21 -6.75 0.14 27.32
N VAL A 22 -8.01 0.48 27.02
CA VAL A 22 -8.31 1.50 26.03
C VAL A 22 -7.78 2.87 26.46
N PRO A 23 -8.10 3.43 27.65
CA PRO A 23 -7.63 4.75 28.05
C PRO A 23 -6.11 4.93 27.94
N ASP A 24 -5.35 3.91 28.31
CA ASP A 24 -3.90 3.91 28.20
C ASP A 24 -3.45 4.03 26.74
N LEU A 25 -4.08 3.30 25.81
CA LEU A 25 -3.80 3.40 24.37
C LEU A 25 -4.27 4.74 23.77
N LEU A 26 -5.40 5.30 24.23
CA LEU A 26 -5.89 6.60 23.76
C LEU A 26 -4.93 7.73 24.13
N SER A 27 -4.28 7.63 25.29
CA SER A 27 -3.37 8.68 25.80
C SER A 27 -2.27 9.03 24.80
N ILE A 28 -1.76 8.04 24.05
CA ILE A 28 -0.73 8.21 23.01
C ILE A 28 -1.21 9.20 21.94
N PHE A 29 -2.47 9.10 21.51
CA PHE A 29 -3.01 9.93 20.44
C PHE A 29 -3.48 11.30 20.95
N GLN A 30 -3.85 11.40 22.22
CA GLN A 30 -4.18 12.67 22.87
C GLN A 30 -2.94 13.57 22.99
N GLU A 31 -1.75 13.00 23.18
CA GLU A 31 -0.47 13.74 23.17
C GLU A 31 -0.18 14.43 21.82
N HIS A 32 -0.79 13.97 20.73
CA HIS A 32 -0.57 14.48 19.37
C HIS A 32 -1.62 15.49 18.88
N GLU A 33 -2.44 16.07 19.76
CA GLU A 33 -3.50 17.04 19.43
C GLU A 33 -4.52 16.51 18.38
N MET A 34 -4.75 15.20 18.34
CA MET A 34 -5.72 14.60 17.43
C MET A 34 -7.15 14.72 17.97
N THR A 35 -8.12 14.91 17.06
CA THR A 35 -9.55 14.83 17.41
C THR A 35 -9.95 13.37 17.50
N GLU A 36 -10.50 12.96 18.63
CA GLU A 36 -10.83 11.57 18.93
C GLU A 36 -12.34 11.30 18.80
N THR A 37 -12.70 10.20 18.16
CA THR A 37 -14.05 9.62 18.19
C THR A 37 -13.99 8.18 18.66
N VAL A 38 -14.80 7.86 19.65
CA VAL A 38 -14.76 6.61 20.39
C VAL A 38 -16.07 5.87 20.28
N HIS A 39 -16.00 4.58 19.96
CA HIS A 39 -17.15 3.69 19.91
C HIS A 39 -16.87 2.36 20.61
N GLU A 40 -17.57 2.13 21.72
CA GLU A 40 -17.69 0.79 22.30
C GLU A 40 -18.72 -0.01 21.49
N THR A 41 -18.35 -1.22 21.07
CA THR A 41 -19.16 -2.04 20.16
C THR A 41 -19.91 -3.15 20.89
N ASN A 42 -20.81 -2.84 21.82
CA ASN A 42 -21.77 -3.80 22.44
C ASN A 42 -21.22 -5.22 22.71
N GLY A 43 -20.03 -5.35 23.31
CA GLY A 43 -19.38 -6.65 23.59
C GLY A 43 -18.45 -7.20 22.50
N HIS A 44 -18.28 -6.49 21.38
CA HIS A 44 -17.32 -6.80 20.29
C HIS A 44 -16.02 -5.99 20.38
N GLY A 45 -15.82 -5.31 21.51
CA GLY A 45 -14.62 -4.55 21.81
C GLY A 45 -14.81 -3.06 21.50
N TYR A 46 -13.74 -2.42 21.05
CA TYR A 46 -13.63 -0.97 20.99
C TYR A 46 -13.05 -0.51 19.66
N LEU A 47 -13.53 0.65 19.19
CA LEU A 47 -13.01 1.36 18.01
C LEU A 47 -12.73 2.81 18.40
N GLY A 48 -11.48 3.23 18.25
CA GLY A 48 -11.07 4.63 18.31
C GLY A 48 -10.68 5.11 16.92
N THR A 49 -11.21 6.25 16.50
CA THR A 49 -10.76 6.96 15.30
C THR A 49 -10.18 8.29 15.72
N PHE A 50 -8.97 8.58 15.26
CA PHE A 50 -8.26 9.81 15.59
C PHE A 50 -7.94 10.54 14.30
N VAL A 51 -8.31 11.81 14.24
CA VAL A 51 -8.04 12.68 13.09
C VAL A 51 -7.12 13.80 13.54
N GLY A 52 -5.88 13.78 13.04
CA GLY A 52 -4.88 14.80 13.28
C GLY A 52 -4.93 15.92 12.23
N LYS A 53 -4.06 16.91 12.41
CA LYS A 53 -3.81 17.94 11.39
C LYS A 53 -3.15 17.31 10.16
N ASN A 54 -3.20 17.99 9.02
CA ASN A 54 -2.50 17.61 7.79
C ASN A 54 -2.85 16.21 7.25
N GLY A 55 -4.09 15.75 7.42
CA GLY A 55 -4.55 14.48 6.84
C GLY A 55 -4.08 13.21 7.56
N TRP A 56 -3.52 13.33 8.77
CA TRP A 56 -3.21 12.17 9.60
C TRP A 56 -4.51 11.52 10.13
N LEU A 57 -4.70 10.24 9.84
CA LEU A 57 -5.77 9.41 10.40
C LEU A 57 -5.14 8.22 11.14
N ALA A 58 -5.62 7.94 12.34
CA ALA A 58 -5.31 6.70 13.05
C ALA A 58 -6.62 5.96 13.39
N VAL A 59 -6.64 4.65 13.22
CA VAL A 59 -7.74 3.78 13.65
C VAL A 59 -7.19 2.75 14.60
N LEU A 60 -7.73 2.71 15.82
CA LEU A 60 -7.42 1.72 16.84
C LEU A 60 -8.60 0.78 16.99
N ARG A 61 -8.39 -0.51 16.78
CA ARG A 61 -9.39 -1.54 17.03
C ARG A 61 -8.90 -2.47 18.14
N VAL A 62 -9.66 -2.58 19.22
CA VAL A 62 -9.41 -3.53 20.31
C VAL A 62 -10.51 -4.56 20.29
N HIS A 63 -10.18 -5.82 20.02
CA HIS A 63 -11.12 -6.93 20.05
C HIS A 63 -11.11 -7.61 21.42
N THR A 64 -12.29 -8.08 21.86
CA THR A 64 -12.46 -8.75 23.16
C THR A 64 -11.63 -10.03 23.32
N HIS A 65 -11.21 -10.65 22.21
CA HIS A 65 -10.40 -11.87 22.20
C HIS A 65 -8.90 -11.62 22.00
N GLY A 66 -8.40 -10.46 22.47
CA GLY A 66 -6.97 -10.20 22.58
C GLY A 66 -6.29 -9.75 21.30
N LEU A 67 -7.02 -9.42 20.24
CA LEU A 67 -6.43 -8.80 19.05
C LEU A 67 -6.56 -7.28 19.18
N VAL A 68 -5.46 -6.56 18.99
CA VAL A 68 -5.46 -5.10 18.88
C VAL A 68 -4.80 -4.74 17.55
N THR A 69 -5.46 -3.93 16.73
CA THR A 69 -4.91 -3.44 15.46
C THR A 69 -4.84 -1.92 15.48
N VAL A 70 -3.80 -1.38 14.86
CA VAL A 70 -3.60 0.05 14.68
C VAL A 70 -3.31 0.29 13.21
N ASP A 71 -4.15 1.09 12.56
CA ASP A 71 -4.00 1.54 11.19
C ASP A 71 -3.66 3.02 11.21
N LEU A 72 -2.52 3.41 10.63
CA LEU A 72 -2.03 4.78 10.56
C LEU A 72 -1.94 5.23 9.11
N GLN A 73 -2.74 6.22 8.73
CA GLN A 73 -2.71 6.81 7.41
C GLN A 73 -2.14 8.22 7.49
N CYS A 74 -1.10 8.46 6.71
CA CYS A 74 -0.42 9.75 6.65
C CYS A 74 -0.49 10.29 5.22
N TYR A 75 -0.85 11.57 5.12
CA TYR A 75 -0.64 12.35 3.91
C TYR A 75 0.82 12.81 3.88
N GLU A 76 1.57 12.40 2.86
CA GLU A 76 2.88 12.97 2.60
C GLU A 76 2.78 14.00 1.47
N ASP A 77 3.20 15.24 1.76
CA ASP A 77 3.43 16.24 0.73
C ASP A 77 4.75 15.91 0.02
N ASP A 78 4.81 16.19 -1.28
CA ASP A 78 5.84 15.74 -2.24
C ASP A 78 7.27 16.31 -2.02
N ASP A 79 7.57 16.86 -0.83
CA ASP A 79 8.64 17.84 -0.64
C ASP A 79 9.98 17.30 -0.12
N THR A 80 10.26 15.99 -0.17
CA THR A 80 11.64 15.50 0.03
C THR A 80 11.95 14.18 -0.70
N ALA A 81 12.07 14.23 -2.04
CA ALA A 81 13.15 13.58 -2.83
C ALA A 81 12.82 13.64 -4.34
N GLN A 82 13.11 14.78 -4.96
CA GLN A 82 13.24 14.87 -6.41
C GLN A 82 14.46 14.05 -6.87
N VAL A 83 14.21 12.86 -7.41
CA VAL A 83 14.92 12.30 -8.57
C VAL A 83 13.89 11.45 -9.33
N ASP A 84 13.24 12.00 -10.35
CA ASP A 84 12.44 11.30 -11.39
C ASP A 84 11.47 10.16 -10.94
N ASN A 85 10.96 10.18 -9.71
CA ASN A 85 10.03 9.18 -9.20
C ASN A 85 8.60 9.48 -9.70
N VAL A 86 8.26 8.97 -10.88
CA VAL A 86 6.87 8.60 -11.15
C VAL A 86 6.41 7.69 -10.00
N GLU A 87 5.19 7.88 -9.50
CA GLU A 87 4.60 6.99 -8.50
C GLU A 87 4.51 5.57 -9.11
N VAL A 88 5.50 4.73 -8.80
CA VAL A 88 5.57 3.36 -9.33
C VAL A 88 4.75 2.44 -8.44
N ASP A 89 3.77 1.76 -9.03
CA ASP A 89 3.06 0.71 -8.33
C ASP A 89 3.98 -0.50 -8.10
N ARG A 90 4.12 -0.87 -6.83
CA ARG A 90 4.95 -1.99 -6.36
C ARG A 90 4.13 -3.21 -6.02
N TYR A 91 2.80 -3.08 -5.91
CA TYR A 91 1.93 -4.12 -5.39
C TYR A 91 1.22 -4.85 -6.52
N TRP A 92 1.83 -5.94 -6.98
CA TRP A 92 1.28 -6.76 -8.06
C TRP A 92 0.84 -8.11 -7.51
N PRO A 93 -0.48 -8.40 -7.40
CA PRO A 93 -0.95 -9.68 -6.93
C PRO A 93 -0.47 -10.84 -7.81
N THR A 94 -0.25 -12.00 -7.21
CA THR A 94 -0.03 -13.24 -7.95
C THR A 94 -1.32 -13.75 -8.58
N THR A 95 -1.23 -14.68 -9.54
CA THR A 95 -2.41 -15.32 -10.15
C THR A 95 -3.27 -16.13 -9.18
N ASP A 96 -2.78 -16.41 -7.97
CA ASP A 96 -3.53 -17.00 -6.87
C ASP A 96 -3.94 -15.97 -5.79
N ASP A 97 -4.03 -14.69 -6.17
CA ASP A 97 -4.52 -13.56 -5.38
C ASP A 97 -3.72 -13.23 -4.11
N ARG A 98 -2.40 -13.54 -4.10
CA ARG A 98 -1.54 -13.11 -2.99
C ARG A 98 -0.96 -11.73 -3.29
N LEU A 99 -1.10 -10.82 -2.34
CA LEU A 99 -0.47 -9.51 -2.39
C LEU A 99 1.05 -9.66 -2.24
N VAL A 100 1.80 -9.14 -3.21
CA VAL A 100 3.27 -9.13 -3.22
C VAL A 100 3.77 -7.72 -3.52
N GLU A 101 4.69 -7.23 -2.68
CA GLU A 101 5.44 -6.00 -2.95
C GLU A 101 6.73 -6.37 -3.70
N TYR A 102 6.88 -5.85 -4.92
CA TYR A 102 8.10 -5.97 -5.72
C TYR A 102 9.00 -4.75 -5.54
N ASP A 103 10.29 -4.91 -5.80
CA ASP A 103 11.31 -3.86 -5.76
C ASP A 103 11.33 -2.99 -7.03
N MET A 104 10.13 -2.68 -7.54
CA MET A 104 9.97 -1.82 -8.72
C MET A 104 10.37 -0.39 -8.37
N ASP A 105 11.28 0.17 -9.15
CA ASP A 105 11.84 1.50 -8.90
C ASP A 105 11.63 2.49 -10.05
N GLN A 106 11.23 2.02 -11.24
CA GLN A 106 11.00 2.91 -12.38
C GLN A 106 9.92 2.41 -13.34
N LEU A 107 9.04 3.32 -13.78
CA LEU A 107 8.22 3.13 -14.98
C LEU A 107 9.04 3.46 -16.22
N VAL A 108 9.33 2.44 -17.04
CA VAL A 108 10.16 2.55 -18.25
C VAL A 108 9.31 2.91 -19.46
N TYR A 109 8.09 2.39 -19.54
CA TYR A 109 7.17 2.62 -20.65
C TYR A 109 5.72 2.36 -20.22
N GLU A 110 4.80 3.16 -20.73
CA GLU A 110 3.35 2.94 -20.61
C GLU A 110 2.67 3.45 -21.89
N GLU A 111 1.83 2.62 -22.49
CA GLU A 111 0.98 3.00 -23.62
C GLU A 111 -0.32 2.19 -23.63
N ASP A 112 -1.44 2.87 -23.87
CA ASP A 112 -2.70 2.22 -24.22
C ASP A 112 -2.70 1.89 -25.72
N SER A 113 -2.55 0.61 -26.04
CA SER A 113 -2.69 0.14 -27.42
C SER A 113 -4.17 -0.01 -27.81
N ALA A 114 -4.43 -0.37 -29.06
CA ALA A 114 -5.79 -0.70 -29.50
C ALA A 114 -6.38 -1.96 -28.83
N PHE A 115 -5.57 -2.75 -28.11
CA PHE A 115 -5.97 -4.05 -27.57
C PHE A 115 -5.89 -4.14 -26.05
N GLN A 116 -4.88 -3.51 -25.46
CA GLN A 116 -4.53 -3.62 -24.04
C GLN A 116 -3.61 -2.47 -23.62
N ASN A 117 -3.58 -2.18 -22.33
CA ASN A 117 -2.55 -1.35 -21.72
C ASN A 117 -1.23 -2.13 -21.67
N ILE A 118 -0.12 -1.48 -22.01
CA ILE A 118 1.22 -2.07 -22.01
C ILE A 118 2.11 -1.23 -21.09
N LYS A 119 2.63 -1.84 -20.03
CA LYS A 119 3.56 -1.23 -19.08
C LYS A 119 4.87 -2.01 -19.01
N ILE A 120 5.98 -1.31 -18.88
CA ILE A 120 7.28 -1.89 -18.55
C ILE A 120 7.77 -1.22 -17.28
N LEU A 121 7.93 -2.00 -16.21
CA LEU A 121 8.51 -1.54 -14.96
C LEU A 121 9.92 -2.13 -14.80
N HIS A 122 10.84 -1.38 -14.21
CA HIS A 122 12.15 -1.87 -13.82
C HIS A 122 12.14 -2.29 -12.36
N SER A 123 12.67 -3.47 -12.09
CA SER A 123 12.97 -4.04 -10.77
C SER A 123 14.49 -4.13 -10.59
N GLN A 124 14.97 -3.81 -9.39
CA GLN A 124 16.41 -3.89 -9.08
C GLN A 124 16.95 -5.31 -9.18
N GLN A 125 16.17 -6.30 -8.77
CA GLN A 125 16.54 -7.70 -8.75
C GLN A 125 16.31 -8.39 -10.10
N TYR A 126 15.21 -8.07 -10.80
CA TYR A 126 14.77 -8.83 -11.97
C TYR A 126 14.99 -8.09 -13.30
N GLY A 127 15.35 -6.81 -13.28
CA GLY A 127 15.40 -5.98 -14.49
C GLY A 127 14.00 -5.60 -14.96
N ASN A 128 13.78 -5.52 -16.27
CA ASN A 128 12.49 -5.05 -16.81
C ASN A 128 11.41 -6.14 -16.76
N ALA A 129 10.28 -5.84 -16.15
CA ALA A 129 9.07 -6.64 -16.14
C ALA A 129 8.04 -6.09 -17.14
N LEU A 130 7.36 -6.99 -17.87
CA LEU A 130 6.27 -6.63 -18.79
C LEU A 130 4.92 -6.85 -18.11
N ILE A 131 4.09 -5.82 -18.11
CA ILE A 131 2.75 -5.80 -17.53
C ILE A 131 1.75 -5.48 -18.64
N LEU A 132 0.69 -6.28 -18.73
CA LEU A 132 -0.36 -6.16 -19.75
C LEU A 132 -1.71 -6.09 -19.04
N ASP A 133 -2.50 -5.05 -19.30
CA ASP A 133 -3.81 -4.82 -18.63
C ASP A 133 -3.75 -4.93 -17.08
N ASP A 134 -2.68 -4.41 -16.48
CA ASP A 134 -2.41 -4.49 -15.04
C ASP A 134 -2.24 -5.92 -14.49
N ASP A 135 -2.06 -6.91 -15.37
CA ASP A 135 -1.62 -8.25 -15.01
C ASP A 135 -0.10 -8.38 -15.25
N LEU A 136 0.62 -8.78 -14.18
CA LEU A 136 2.04 -9.09 -14.26
C LEU A 136 2.23 -10.38 -15.08
N SER A 137 2.53 -10.22 -16.37
CA SER A 137 2.66 -11.34 -17.30
C SER A 137 3.95 -12.14 -17.09
N GLU A 138 5.11 -11.46 -17.08
CA GLU A 138 6.43 -12.07 -16.91
C GLU A 138 7.41 -11.08 -16.25
N CYS A 139 8.05 -11.48 -15.14
CA CYS A 139 9.30 -10.87 -14.66
C CYS A 139 10.44 -11.44 -15.49
N LEU A 140 10.82 -10.73 -16.54
CA LEU A 140 11.89 -11.16 -17.41
C LEU A 140 13.22 -10.79 -16.77
N GLY A 141 13.94 -11.79 -16.24
CA GLY A 141 15.37 -11.70 -15.94
C GLY A 141 16.16 -11.47 -17.23
N ILE A 142 16.05 -10.27 -17.80
CA ILE A 142 16.72 -9.88 -19.04
C ILE A 142 18.00 -9.16 -18.68
N ASP A 143 19.09 -9.93 -18.76
CA ASP A 143 20.41 -9.37 -18.98
C ASP A 143 20.35 -8.35 -20.13
N HIS A 144 20.97 -7.21 -19.90
CA HIS A 144 20.97 -5.99 -20.72
C HIS A 144 20.99 -6.22 -22.26
N ASN A 145 19.84 -6.37 -22.92
CA ASN A 145 19.55 -6.01 -24.33
C ASN A 145 18.26 -6.67 -24.85
N VAL A 146 17.08 -6.18 -24.46
CA VAL A 146 15.89 -6.39 -25.31
C VAL A 146 15.45 -5.03 -25.85
N ASN A 147 15.69 -4.86 -27.15
CA ASN A 147 15.30 -3.70 -27.91
C ASN A 147 13.79 -3.79 -28.21
N LEU A 148 12.97 -3.34 -27.25
CA LEU A 148 11.50 -3.33 -27.32
C LEU A 148 10.93 -2.33 -28.34
N ARG A 149 11.76 -1.68 -29.17
CA ARG A 149 11.33 -0.81 -30.27
C ARG A 149 10.45 -1.50 -31.33
N HIS A 150 10.27 -2.81 -31.26
CA HIS A 150 9.36 -3.57 -32.13
C HIS A 150 8.06 -4.02 -31.45
N ALA A 151 7.88 -3.81 -30.14
CA ALA A 151 6.63 -4.18 -29.47
C ALA A 151 5.44 -3.32 -29.94
N GLY A 152 5.70 -2.07 -30.34
CA GLY A 152 4.70 -1.16 -30.93
C GLY A 152 4.37 -1.39 -32.42
N GLN A 153 4.83 -2.50 -33.04
CA GLN A 153 4.56 -2.79 -34.45
C GLN A 153 3.46 -3.83 -34.71
N PHE A 154 2.77 -4.32 -33.66
CA PHE A 154 1.59 -5.18 -33.83
C PHE A 154 0.35 -4.34 -34.19
N GLY A 155 0.36 -3.78 -35.39
CA GLY A 155 -0.69 -2.90 -35.88
C GLY A 155 -0.69 -2.73 -37.40
N SER A 156 -0.40 -3.79 -38.16
CA SER A 156 -0.96 -3.97 -39.51
C SER A 156 -0.66 -5.38 -40.01
N ILE A 157 -1.66 -6.26 -39.92
CA ILE A 157 -1.75 -7.44 -40.78
C ILE A 157 -3.12 -7.34 -41.43
N ASN A 158 -3.12 -7.32 -42.76
CA ASN A 158 -4.22 -6.97 -43.68
C ASN A 158 -5.63 -7.38 -43.25
#